data_AF-A0A5K1HMN7-F1
#
_entry.id   AF-A0A5K1HMN7-F1
#
_cell.length_a   1.000
_cell.length_b   1.000
_cell.length_c   1.000
_cell.angle_alpha   90.00
_cell.angle_beta   90.00
_cell.angle_gamma   90.00
#
_symmetry.space_group_name_H-M   'P 1'
#
loop_
_entity.id
_entity.type
_entity.pdbx_description
1 polymer ?
#
loop_
_entity_poly.entity_id
_entity_poly.type
_entity_poly.pdbx_seq_one_letter_code
_entity_poly.pdbx_strand_id
1 'polypeptide(L)'
;MTIALGRFTKEENDLFDIMDDWLRRDRFVFVGWSGLLLFPCAYFALGGWFTGTTFVTSWYTHGLASSYLEGCNFLTAAVSTPANSLAHSLLLLWGPEAQGDFTRWCQLGGLWTFVALHGAFGLIGFMLRQFELARSVQLRPYNAIAFSGPIAVFVSVFLIYPLGQSGWFFAPSFGVAAIFRFILFFQGFHNWTLNPFHMMGVAGVLGAALLCAIHGATVENTLFEDGDGANTFRAFNPTQAEETYSMVTANRF
;
A
#
# COMPACT_ATOMS: atom_id res chain seq x y z
N MET A 1 35.52 -52.07 -16.77
CA MET A 1 35.94 -51.12 -15.73
C MET A 1 34.78 -50.18 -15.48
N THR A 2 33.91 -50.54 -14.55
CA THR A 2 32.68 -49.83 -14.19
C THR A 2 33.06 -48.68 -13.26
N ILE A 3 32.96 -47.45 -13.75
CA ILE A 3 33.14 -46.25 -12.91
C ILE A 3 31.85 -46.10 -12.13
N ALA A 4 31.91 -46.35 -10.82
CA ALA A 4 30.84 -46.04 -9.90
C ALA A 4 30.63 -44.51 -9.89
N LEU A 5 29.53 -44.05 -10.49
CA LEU A 5 28.98 -42.73 -10.23
C LEU A 5 28.64 -42.70 -8.74
N GLY A 6 29.50 -42.01 -7.97
CA GLY A 6 29.28 -41.78 -6.56
C GLY A 6 27.87 -41.26 -6.33
N ARG A 7 27.14 -41.94 -5.44
CA ARG A 7 25.96 -41.36 -4.78
C ARG A 7 26.35 -39.97 -4.30
N PHE A 8 25.77 -38.93 -4.89
CA PHE A 8 25.61 -37.67 -4.19
C PHE A 8 24.80 -37.99 -2.95
N THR A 9 25.47 -38.09 -1.80
CA THR A 9 24.78 -38.03 -0.51
C THR A 9 24.05 -36.71 -0.50
N LYS A 10 22.73 -36.78 -0.39
CA LYS A 10 21.86 -35.63 -0.13
C LYS A 10 22.46 -34.95 1.10
N GLU A 11 23.17 -33.84 0.92
CA GLU A 11 23.61 -33.01 2.04
C GLU A 11 22.35 -32.71 2.86
N GLU A 12 22.45 -32.85 4.19
CA GLU A 12 21.39 -32.41 5.09
C GLU A 12 20.98 -30.99 4.69
N ASN A 13 19.67 -30.74 4.55
CA ASN A 13 19.17 -29.40 4.19
C ASN A 13 19.86 -28.36 5.09
N ASP A 14 20.58 -27.41 4.48
CA ASP A 14 21.22 -26.34 5.24
C ASP A 14 20.12 -25.48 5.90
N LEU A 15 20.49 -24.72 6.94
CA LEU A 15 19.57 -23.86 7.69
C LEU A 15 18.75 -22.95 6.76
N PHE A 16 19.36 -22.46 5.67
CA PHE A 16 18.67 -21.65 4.68
C PHE A 16 17.50 -22.38 4.01
N ASP A 17 17.70 -23.63 3.61
CA ASP A 17 16.66 -24.44 2.95
C ASP A 17 15.53 -24.77 3.93
N ILE A 18 15.87 -25.10 5.19
CA ILE A 18 14.88 -25.32 6.25
C ILE A 18 14.04 -24.05 6.50
N MET A 19 14.69 -22.89 6.49
CA MET A 19 13.99 -21.60 6.62
C MET A 19 13.13 -21.28 5.42
N ASP A 20 13.60 -21.50 4.19
CA ASP A 20 12.83 -21.28 2.96
C ASP A 20 11.58 -22.17 2.94
N ASP A 21 11.73 -23.46 3.24
CA ASP A 21 10.63 -24.43 3.38
C ASP A 21 9.60 -23.96 4.40
N TRP A 22 10.05 -23.46 5.55
CA TRP A 22 9.14 -22.93 6.56
C TRP A 22 8.43 -21.67 6.04
N LEU A 23 9.16 -20.68 5.54
CA LEU A 23 8.61 -19.40 5.09
C LEU A 23 7.57 -19.57 3.97
N ARG A 24 7.80 -20.52 3.05
CA ARG A 24 6.93 -20.77 1.89
C ARG A 24 5.79 -21.74 2.16
N ARG A 25 5.69 -22.31 3.36
CA ARG A 25 4.61 -23.26 3.70
C ARG A 25 3.23 -22.67 3.41
N ASP A 26 2.41 -23.45 2.71
CA ASP A 26 1.00 -23.13 2.48
C ASP A 26 0.23 -23.10 3.81
N ARG A 27 -0.37 -21.94 4.08
CA ARG A 27 -1.05 -21.63 5.34
C ARG A 27 -2.01 -20.46 5.10
N PHE A 28 -2.93 -20.25 6.04
CA PHE A 28 -3.95 -19.21 5.93
C PHE A 28 -3.40 -17.81 5.59
N VAL A 29 -2.28 -17.41 6.21
CA VAL A 29 -1.52 -16.21 5.82
C VAL A 29 -0.12 -16.64 5.38
N PHE A 30 0.09 -16.78 4.07
CA PHE A 30 1.42 -17.02 3.50
C PHE A 30 2.45 -16.04 4.08
N VAL A 31 3.65 -16.49 4.42
CA VAL A 31 4.69 -15.60 4.96
C VAL A 31 5.65 -15.16 3.86
N GLY A 32 6.46 -16.10 3.34
CA GLY A 32 7.51 -15.83 2.37
C GLY A 32 8.65 -14.98 2.92
N TRP A 33 9.75 -14.87 2.18
CA TRP A 33 10.84 -13.97 2.52
C TRP A 33 10.39 -12.52 2.52
N SER A 34 9.49 -12.17 1.60
CA SER A 34 8.86 -10.84 1.54
C SER A 34 8.10 -10.49 2.82
N GLY A 35 7.51 -11.47 3.50
CA GLY A 35 6.79 -11.31 4.76
C GLY A 35 7.66 -10.76 5.88
N LEU A 36 8.95 -11.07 5.89
CA LEU A 36 9.89 -10.58 6.91
C LEU A 36 10.06 -9.06 6.87
N LEU A 37 9.92 -8.46 5.70
CA LEU A 37 9.87 -7.01 5.54
C LEU A 37 8.43 -6.48 5.70
N LEU A 38 7.48 -7.10 5.00
CA LEU A 38 6.11 -6.61 4.90
C LEU A 38 5.41 -6.54 6.26
N PHE A 39 5.38 -7.63 7.03
CA PHE A 39 4.57 -7.69 8.24
C PHE A 39 4.97 -6.68 9.30
N PRO A 40 6.24 -6.58 9.73
CA PRO A 40 6.61 -5.59 10.75
C PRO A 40 6.39 -4.17 10.24
N CYS A 41 6.76 -3.86 8.99
CA CYS A 41 6.61 -2.51 8.44
C CYS A 41 5.15 -2.09 8.27
N ALA A 42 4.30 -2.95 7.70
CA ALA A 42 2.87 -2.67 7.56
C ALA A 42 2.17 -2.57 8.92
N TYR A 43 2.52 -3.45 9.87
CA TYR A 43 1.97 -3.43 11.22
C TYR A 43 2.36 -2.14 11.96
N PHE A 44 3.61 -1.71 11.87
CA PHE A 44 4.06 -0.47 12.49
C PHE A 44 3.47 0.77 11.82
N ALA A 45 3.37 0.81 10.49
CA ALA A 45 2.74 1.94 9.80
C ALA A 45 1.25 2.08 10.20
N LEU A 46 0.50 0.99 10.17
CA LEU A 46 -0.91 0.98 10.53
C LEU A 46 -1.13 1.26 12.03
N GLY A 47 -0.36 0.58 12.89
CA GLY A 47 -0.41 0.76 14.34
C GLY A 47 0.02 2.16 14.78
N GLY A 48 1.02 2.75 14.13
CA GLY A 48 1.45 4.12 14.35
C GLY A 48 0.36 5.13 13.98
N TRP A 49 -0.34 4.89 12.87
CA TRP A 49 -1.49 5.72 12.47
C TRP A 49 -2.65 5.64 13.47
N PHE A 50 -3.05 4.43 13.89
CA PHE A 50 -4.09 4.25 14.91
C PHE A 50 -3.69 4.87 16.26
N THR A 51 -2.45 4.66 16.70
CA THR A 51 -1.94 5.24 17.95
C THR A 51 -1.98 6.76 17.90
N GLY A 52 -1.49 7.34 16.81
CA GLY A 52 -1.42 8.80 16.65
C GLY A 52 -2.80 9.44 16.57
N THR A 53 -3.68 8.94 15.70
CA THR A 53 -5.07 9.44 15.58
C THR A 53 -5.91 9.24 16.83
N THR A 54 -5.54 8.28 17.69
CA THR A 54 -6.28 8.04 18.94
C THR A 54 -5.78 8.91 20.09
N PHE A 55 -4.47 9.09 20.24
CA PHE A 55 -3.90 9.63 21.48
C PHE A 55 -2.97 10.83 21.31
N VAL A 56 -2.51 11.16 20.11
CA VAL A 56 -1.38 12.09 19.93
C VAL A 56 -1.82 13.44 19.36
N THR A 57 -1.39 14.49 20.07
CA THR A 57 -1.63 15.88 19.70
C THR A 57 -0.72 16.37 18.58
N SER A 58 -1.20 17.36 17.83
CA SER A 58 -0.41 18.17 16.90
C SER A 58 -0.22 19.60 17.40
N TRP A 59 -0.44 19.86 18.69
CA TRP A 59 -0.36 21.20 19.27
C TRP A 59 1.04 21.82 19.11
N TYR A 60 2.10 21.04 19.32
CA TYR A 60 3.48 21.51 19.28
C TYR A 60 4.06 21.63 17.86
N THR A 61 3.41 21.03 16.87
CA THR A 61 3.86 21.05 15.47
C THR A 61 3.01 21.97 14.60
N HIS A 62 1.70 22.02 14.82
CA HIS A 62 0.73 22.77 14.01
C HIS A 62 -0.22 23.67 14.82
N GLY A 63 -0.22 23.60 16.15
CA GLY A 63 -1.22 24.30 16.97
C GLY A 63 -2.63 23.71 16.82
N LEU A 64 -2.73 22.40 16.56
CA LEU A 64 -3.99 21.70 16.29
C LEU A 64 -4.23 20.55 17.27
N ALA A 65 -5.49 20.38 17.68
CA ALA A 65 -5.96 19.10 18.20
C ALA A 65 -6.08 18.11 17.02
N SER A 66 -5.62 16.88 17.19
CA SER A 66 -5.55 15.91 16.08
C SER A 66 -5.89 14.48 16.47
N SER A 67 -6.37 14.25 17.70
CA SER A 67 -6.68 12.91 18.19
C SER A 67 -8.07 12.77 18.77
N TYR A 68 -8.58 11.53 18.83
CA TYR A 68 -9.84 11.20 19.51
C TYR A 68 -9.79 11.63 20.98
N LEU A 69 -8.64 11.49 21.64
CA LEU A 69 -8.41 11.93 23.02
C LEU A 69 -8.67 13.44 23.21
N GLU A 70 -8.38 14.25 22.19
CA GLU A 70 -8.59 15.70 22.21
C GLU A 70 -9.97 16.11 21.68
N GLY A 71 -10.83 15.15 21.31
CA GLY A 71 -12.18 15.40 20.83
C GLY A 71 -12.32 15.48 19.30
N CYS A 72 -11.29 15.11 18.53
CA CYS A 72 -11.47 14.90 17.09
C CYS A 72 -12.38 13.70 16.80
N ASN A 73 -12.97 13.68 15.61
CA ASN A 73 -13.69 12.53 15.08
C ASN A 73 -12.87 11.86 13.96
N PHE A 74 -13.40 10.78 13.36
CA PHE A 74 -12.69 10.03 12.32
C PHE A 74 -12.27 10.91 11.11
N LEU A 75 -13.05 11.93 10.79
CA LEU A 75 -12.74 12.83 9.67
C LEU A 75 -11.63 13.81 10.03
N THR A 76 -11.51 14.22 11.29
CA THR A 76 -10.61 15.31 11.71
C THR A 76 -9.33 14.83 12.39
N ALA A 77 -9.31 13.59 12.91
CA ALA A 77 -8.11 13.02 13.51
C ALA A 77 -7.01 12.81 12.45
N ALA A 78 -5.76 13.06 12.82
CA ALA A 78 -4.61 12.93 11.94
C ALA A 78 -3.31 12.64 12.69
N VAL A 79 -2.40 11.91 12.06
CA VAL A 79 -0.97 11.96 12.42
C VAL A 79 -0.33 13.07 11.61
N SER A 80 -0.13 14.23 12.24
CA SER A 80 0.37 15.42 11.55
C SER A 80 1.88 15.43 11.38
N THR A 81 2.32 16.13 10.33
CA THR A 81 3.74 16.30 10.01
C THR A 81 4.52 17.00 11.13
N PRO A 82 5.85 16.76 11.23
CA PRO A 82 6.71 17.51 12.15
C PRO A 82 6.70 19.01 11.86
N ALA A 83 7.06 19.83 12.86
CA ALA A 83 7.22 21.28 12.69
C ALA A 83 8.25 21.62 11.60
N ASN A 84 8.07 22.73 10.88
CA ASN A 84 8.97 23.12 9.78
C ASN A 84 10.43 23.36 10.24
N SER A 85 10.65 23.69 11.52
CA SER A 85 11.99 23.84 12.10
C SER A 85 12.80 22.55 12.12
N LEU A 86 12.14 21.39 12.00
CA LEU A 86 12.78 20.07 11.96
C LEU A 86 13.18 19.67 10.52
N ALA A 87 12.86 20.51 9.53
CA ALA A 87 13.19 20.31 8.12
C ALA A 87 12.90 18.88 7.66
N HIS A 88 13.92 18.16 7.17
CA HIS A 88 13.83 16.79 6.69
C HIS A 88 14.46 15.77 7.65
N SER A 89 14.55 16.09 8.95
CA SER A 89 15.05 15.13 9.93
C SER A 89 14.28 13.81 9.83
N LEU A 90 15.00 12.68 9.84
CA LEU A 90 14.37 11.36 9.94
C LEU A 90 13.56 11.21 11.23
N LEU A 91 13.87 12.05 12.23
CA LEU A 91 13.23 12.12 13.52
C LEU A 91 13.12 10.73 14.13
N LEU A 92 14.27 10.05 14.21
CA LEU A 92 14.37 8.73 14.82
C LEU A 92 14.14 8.87 16.32
N LEU A 93 13.53 7.88 16.96
CA LEU A 93 13.30 7.89 18.41
C LEU A 93 14.60 8.07 19.20
N TRP A 94 15.67 7.40 18.76
CA TRP A 94 17.03 7.52 19.30
C TRP A 94 17.85 8.66 18.67
N GLY A 95 17.21 9.50 17.84
CA GLY A 95 17.85 10.65 17.19
C GLY A 95 18.11 11.80 18.17
N PRO A 96 18.89 12.81 17.75
CA PRO A 96 19.27 13.94 18.60
C PRO A 96 18.10 14.83 19.04
N GLU A 97 16.98 14.81 18.32
CA GLU A 97 15.80 15.61 18.64
C GLU A 97 14.99 15.02 19.79
N ALA A 98 14.83 13.69 19.81
CA ALA A 98 14.02 12.98 20.80
C ALA A 98 14.85 12.33 21.92
N GLN A 99 16.10 11.96 21.66
CA GLN A 99 17.05 11.42 22.63
C GLN A 99 16.52 10.22 23.43
N GLY A 100 15.68 9.39 22.79
CA GLY A 100 15.04 8.23 23.41
C GLY A 100 13.77 8.55 24.22
N ASP A 101 13.40 9.82 24.41
CA ASP A 101 12.15 10.20 25.05
C ASP A 101 10.98 10.04 24.07
N PHE A 102 10.23 8.96 24.26
CA PHE A 102 9.06 8.63 23.43
C PHE A 102 7.95 9.70 23.49
N THR A 103 7.73 10.32 24.65
CA THR A 103 6.67 11.33 24.80
C THR A 103 7.04 12.58 23.98
N ARG A 104 8.28 13.03 24.10
CA ARG A 104 8.79 14.16 23.30
C ARG A 104 8.79 13.83 21.83
N TRP A 105 9.20 12.62 21.45
CA TRP A 105 9.17 12.17 20.07
C TRP A 105 7.76 12.25 19.45
N CYS A 106 6.73 11.82 20.19
CA CYS A 106 5.33 11.99 19.75
C CYS A 106 4.95 13.47 19.59
N GLN A 107 5.31 14.32 20.56
CA GLN A 107 5.03 15.76 20.52
C GLN A 107 5.74 16.48 19.35
N LEU A 108 6.91 16.01 18.93
CA LEU A 108 7.68 16.56 17.81
C LEU A 108 7.19 16.09 16.44
N GLY A 109 6.16 15.23 16.39
CA GLY A 109 5.62 14.67 15.15
C GLY A 109 6.36 13.44 14.63
N GLY A 110 7.13 12.74 15.48
CA GLY A 110 7.93 11.57 15.09
C GLY A 110 7.10 10.40 14.55
N LEU A 111 5.85 10.28 14.98
CA LEU A 111 4.93 9.29 14.41
C LEU A 111 4.69 9.51 12.91
N TRP A 112 4.83 10.73 12.39
CA TRP A 112 4.66 10.97 10.96
C TRP A 112 5.78 10.34 10.14
N THR A 113 7.06 10.57 10.50
CA THR A 113 8.19 9.93 9.80
C THR A 113 8.18 8.42 10.02
N PHE A 114 7.79 7.96 11.21
CA PHE A 114 7.62 6.54 11.50
C PHE A 114 6.62 5.87 10.57
N VAL A 115 5.42 6.43 10.44
CA VAL A 115 4.36 5.91 9.56
C VAL A 115 4.77 6.02 8.09
N ALA A 116 5.37 7.13 7.67
CA ALA A 116 5.80 7.33 6.28
C ALA A 116 6.90 6.33 5.87
N LEU A 117 7.94 6.16 6.70
CA LEU A 117 9.07 5.28 6.40
C LEU A 117 8.70 3.80 6.50
N HIS A 118 8.02 3.37 7.58
CA HIS A 118 7.53 2.00 7.67
C HIS A 118 6.49 1.71 6.59
N GLY A 119 5.66 2.69 6.23
CA GLY A 119 4.73 2.59 5.10
C GLY A 119 5.46 2.34 3.78
N ALA A 120 6.53 3.11 3.50
CA ALA A 120 7.35 2.93 2.31
C ALA A 120 7.95 1.52 2.22
N PHE A 121 8.58 1.04 3.30
CA PHE A 121 9.14 -0.31 3.36
C PHE A 121 8.06 -1.40 3.32
N GLY A 122 6.89 -1.15 3.89
CA GLY A 122 5.73 -2.03 3.81
C GLY A 122 5.24 -2.18 2.37
N LEU A 123 5.17 -1.09 1.60
CA LEU A 123 4.83 -1.13 0.17
C LEU A 123 5.86 -1.92 -0.65
N ILE A 124 7.15 -1.75 -0.36
CA ILE A 124 8.22 -2.56 -0.96
C ILE A 124 8.01 -4.04 -0.63
N GLY A 125 7.81 -4.37 0.64
CA GLY A 125 7.52 -5.73 1.09
C GLY A 125 6.29 -6.33 0.41
N PHE A 126 5.24 -5.54 0.19
CA PHE A 126 4.03 -5.98 -0.49
C PHE A 126 4.25 -6.28 -1.97
N MET A 127 5.01 -5.42 -2.67
CA MET A 127 5.37 -5.68 -4.08
C MET A 127 6.27 -6.92 -4.21
N LEU A 128 7.25 -7.09 -3.31
CA LEU A 128 8.07 -8.30 -3.24
C LEU A 128 7.22 -9.55 -3.00
N ARG A 129 6.19 -9.46 -2.16
CA ARG A 129 5.25 -10.55 -1.91
C ARG A 129 4.46 -10.91 -3.16
N GLN A 130 4.02 -9.94 -3.95
CA GLN A 130 3.33 -10.20 -5.22
C GLN A 130 4.25 -10.94 -6.20
N PHE A 131 5.54 -10.58 -6.29
CA PHE A 131 6.52 -11.31 -7.08
C PHE A 131 6.77 -12.73 -6.56
N GLU A 132 6.93 -12.88 -5.24
CA GLU A 132 7.21 -14.16 -4.60
C GLU A 132 6.07 -15.15 -4.78
N LEU A 133 4.82 -14.70 -4.58
CA LEU A 133 3.63 -15.50 -4.83
C LEU A 133 3.48 -15.84 -6.31
N ALA A 134 3.61 -14.87 -7.20
CA ALA A 134 3.53 -15.11 -8.65
C ALA A 134 4.56 -16.16 -9.10
N ARG A 135 5.78 -16.11 -8.59
CA ARG A 135 6.80 -17.15 -8.84
C ARG A 135 6.41 -18.51 -8.24
N SER A 136 5.88 -18.54 -7.02
CA SER A 136 5.53 -19.78 -6.32
C SER A 136 4.36 -20.51 -7.00
N VAL A 137 3.40 -19.78 -7.56
CA VAL A 137 2.26 -20.35 -8.33
C VAL A 137 2.45 -20.29 -9.84
N GLN A 138 3.67 -19.97 -10.32
CA GLN A 138 4.05 -19.94 -11.74
C GLN A 138 3.19 -19.01 -12.63
N LEU A 139 2.71 -17.90 -12.08
CA LEU A 139 1.99 -16.86 -12.81
C LEU A 139 2.93 -15.75 -13.29
N ARG A 140 2.54 -15.06 -14.37
CA ARG A 140 3.22 -13.85 -14.83
C ARG A 140 3.00 -12.71 -13.81
N PRO A 141 4.02 -11.92 -13.44
CA PRO A 141 3.95 -11.01 -12.29
C PRO A 141 3.28 -9.65 -12.59
N TYR A 142 2.23 -9.60 -13.40
CA TYR A 142 1.58 -8.33 -13.78
C TYR A 142 0.94 -7.58 -12.61
N ASN A 143 0.49 -8.28 -11.57
CA ASN A 143 -0.03 -7.65 -10.36
C ASN A 143 1.05 -6.81 -9.65
N ALA A 144 2.28 -7.33 -9.56
CA ALA A 144 3.41 -6.61 -8.99
C ALA A 144 3.78 -5.39 -9.84
N ILE A 145 3.78 -5.53 -11.17
CA ILE A 145 4.05 -4.42 -12.10
C ILE A 145 2.97 -3.34 -11.95
N ALA A 146 1.69 -3.69 -11.88
CA ALA A 146 0.60 -2.74 -11.67
C ALA A 146 0.71 -2.01 -10.32
N PHE A 147 1.20 -2.71 -9.28
CA PHE A 147 1.41 -2.13 -7.95
C PHE A 147 2.56 -1.08 -7.89
N SER A 148 3.36 -0.96 -8.95
CA SER A 148 4.30 0.17 -9.08
C SER A 148 3.59 1.53 -9.13
N GLY A 149 2.34 1.60 -9.60
CA GLY A 149 1.53 2.83 -9.60
C GLY A 149 1.30 3.39 -8.19
N PRO A 150 0.70 2.62 -7.26
CA PRO A 150 0.59 2.98 -5.84
C PRO A 150 1.93 3.39 -5.20
N ILE A 151 3.02 2.65 -5.46
CA ILE A 151 4.35 2.99 -4.95
C ILE A 151 4.81 4.35 -5.47
N ALA A 152 4.67 4.61 -6.78
CA ALA A 152 5.06 5.88 -7.38
C ALA A 152 4.28 7.06 -6.78
N VAL A 153 2.98 6.90 -6.52
CA VAL A 153 2.16 7.93 -5.85
C VAL A 153 2.63 8.15 -4.42
N PHE A 154 2.82 7.09 -3.63
CA PHE A 154 3.27 7.22 -2.24
C PHE A 154 4.63 7.91 -2.15
N VAL A 155 5.62 7.42 -2.91
CA VAL A 155 6.98 7.96 -2.91
C VAL A 155 7.00 9.41 -3.42
N SER A 156 6.28 9.73 -4.49
CA SER A 156 6.27 11.10 -5.03
C SER A 156 5.62 12.10 -4.07
N VAL A 157 4.49 11.73 -3.44
CA VAL A 157 3.71 12.65 -2.61
C VAL A 157 4.22 12.74 -1.16
N PHE A 158 4.60 11.62 -0.55
CA PHE A 158 4.99 11.60 0.87
C PHE A 158 6.50 11.72 1.09
N LEU A 159 7.33 11.50 0.07
CA LEU A 159 8.78 11.61 0.19
C LEU A 159 9.35 12.68 -0.74
N ILE A 160 9.20 12.56 -2.06
CA ILE A 160 9.84 13.47 -3.02
C ILE A 160 9.31 14.90 -2.89
N TYR A 161 7.98 15.06 -2.84
CA TYR A 161 7.36 16.38 -2.72
C TYR A 161 7.89 17.17 -1.52
N PRO A 162 7.79 16.68 -0.26
CA PRO A 162 8.31 17.42 0.88
C PRO A 162 9.84 17.55 0.90
N LEU A 163 10.60 16.59 0.34
CA LEU A 163 12.05 16.75 0.14
C LEU A 163 12.40 17.91 -0.81
N GLY A 164 11.53 18.19 -1.79
CA GLY A 164 11.62 19.37 -2.64
C GLY A 164 11.09 20.67 -2.00
N GLN A 165 10.43 20.59 -0.84
CA GLN A 165 10.01 21.74 -0.03
C GLN A 165 11.00 21.97 1.12
N SER A 166 10.72 22.91 2.02
CA SER A 166 11.61 23.22 3.15
C SER A 166 11.64 22.16 4.26
N GLY A 167 10.71 21.20 4.27
CA GLY A 167 10.66 20.17 5.30
C GLY A 167 9.43 19.27 5.21
N TRP A 168 9.41 18.24 6.06
CA TRP A 168 8.28 17.31 6.18
C TRP A 168 6.96 18.00 6.52
N PHE A 169 7.01 19.17 7.16
CA PHE A 169 5.82 19.98 7.50
C PHE A 169 4.85 20.14 6.32
N PHE A 170 5.36 20.27 5.10
CA PHE A 170 4.57 20.46 3.89
C PHE A 170 4.04 19.17 3.25
N ALA A 171 4.48 18.00 3.72
CA ALA A 171 3.91 16.74 3.28
C ALA A 171 2.43 16.63 3.69
N PRO A 172 1.66 15.72 3.08
CA PRO A 172 0.34 15.42 3.60
C PRO A 172 0.45 14.78 4.99
N SER A 173 -0.36 15.28 5.93
CA SER A 173 -0.59 14.63 7.22
C SER A 173 -1.55 13.45 7.06
N PHE A 174 -1.38 12.38 7.84
CA PHE A 174 -2.18 11.17 7.70
C PHE A 174 -3.53 11.29 8.40
N GLY A 175 -4.49 11.96 7.76
CA GLY A 175 -5.88 12.09 8.24
C GLY A 175 -6.81 12.61 7.15
N VAL A 176 -8.11 12.34 7.25
CA VAL A 176 -9.07 12.60 6.16
C VAL A 176 -9.14 14.11 5.83
N ALA A 177 -9.49 14.95 6.81
CA ALA A 177 -9.54 16.39 6.62
C ALA A 177 -8.16 16.99 6.31
N ALA A 178 -7.08 16.39 6.80
CA ALA A 178 -5.73 16.85 6.54
C ALA A 178 -5.31 16.62 5.06
N ILE A 179 -5.76 15.52 4.44
CA ILE A 179 -5.63 15.30 3.00
C ILE A 179 -6.47 16.30 2.20
N PHE A 180 -7.70 16.62 2.63
CA PHE A 180 -8.49 17.67 1.96
C PHE A 180 -7.78 19.02 2.02
N ARG A 181 -7.21 19.38 3.18
CA ARG A 181 -6.38 20.58 3.31
C ARG A 181 -5.20 20.55 2.35
N PHE A 182 -4.54 19.41 2.17
CA PHE A 182 -3.43 19.26 1.23
C PHE A 182 -3.85 19.48 -0.23
N ILE A 183 -5.01 18.96 -0.65
CA ILE A 183 -5.56 19.19 -1.98
C ILE A 183 -5.84 20.68 -2.22
N LEU A 184 -6.47 21.36 -1.25
CA LEU A 184 -6.74 22.79 -1.35
C LEU A 184 -5.45 23.63 -1.34
N PHE A 185 -4.45 23.22 -0.56
CA PHE A 185 -3.12 23.82 -0.59
C PHE A 185 -2.48 23.67 -1.98
N PHE A 186 -2.54 22.47 -2.57
CA PHE A 186 -2.04 22.24 -3.93
C PHE A 186 -2.75 23.07 -4.97
N GLN A 187 -4.07 23.24 -4.85
CA GLN A 187 -4.79 24.12 -5.75
C GLN A 187 -4.37 25.57 -5.57
N GLY A 188 -4.38 26.08 -4.34
CA GLY A 188 -4.10 27.49 -4.05
C GLY A 188 -2.66 27.93 -4.34
N PHE A 189 -1.68 27.04 -4.13
CA PHE A 189 -0.26 27.38 -4.26
C PHE A 189 0.39 26.84 -5.53
N HIS A 190 -0.13 25.77 -6.14
CA HIS A 190 0.47 25.13 -7.32
C HIS A 190 -0.44 25.14 -8.55
N ASN A 191 -1.68 25.66 -8.43
CA ASN A 191 -2.69 25.61 -9.49
C ASN A 191 -2.79 24.21 -10.13
N TRP A 192 -2.81 23.19 -9.27
CA TRP A 192 -2.50 21.81 -9.66
C TRP A 192 -3.50 21.23 -10.68
N THR A 193 -4.75 21.71 -10.71
CA THR A 193 -5.72 21.32 -11.74
C THR A 193 -5.30 21.70 -13.15
N LEU A 194 -4.43 22.70 -13.32
CA LEU A 194 -3.91 23.12 -14.63
C LEU A 194 -2.70 22.29 -15.09
N ASN A 195 -2.16 21.42 -14.22
CA ASN A 195 -1.02 20.58 -14.57
C ASN A 195 -1.45 19.42 -15.50
N PRO A 196 -0.85 19.26 -16.70
CA PRO A 196 -1.25 18.19 -17.63
C PRO A 196 -0.95 16.79 -17.10
N PHE A 197 0.06 16.61 -16.23
CA PHE A 197 0.29 15.32 -15.57
C PHE A 197 -0.82 14.97 -14.60
N HIS A 198 -1.37 15.95 -13.87
CA HIS A 198 -2.55 15.74 -13.06
C HIS A 198 -3.78 15.38 -13.90
N MET A 199 -4.00 16.09 -15.03
CA MET A 199 -5.09 15.76 -15.96
C MET A 199 -4.98 14.34 -16.52
N MET A 200 -3.77 13.88 -16.89
CA MET A 200 -3.53 12.49 -17.30
C MET A 200 -3.84 11.51 -16.18
N GLY A 201 -3.47 11.83 -14.92
CA GLY A 201 -3.83 11.02 -13.75
C GLY A 201 -5.35 10.92 -13.56
N VAL A 202 -6.07 12.04 -13.68
CA VAL A 202 -7.55 12.08 -13.62
C VAL A 202 -8.16 11.21 -14.72
N ALA A 203 -7.68 11.36 -15.96
CA ALA A 203 -8.15 10.53 -17.08
C ALA A 203 -7.87 9.05 -16.85
N GLY A 204 -6.71 8.69 -16.29
CA GLY A 204 -6.38 7.31 -15.93
C GLY A 204 -7.29 6.72 -14.86
N VAL A 205 -7.56 7.46 -13.78
CA VAL A 205 -8.43 6.99 -12.68
C VAL A 205 -9.88 6.90 -13.11
N LEU A 206 -10.44 7.95 -13.73
CA LEU A 206 -11.82 7.94 -14.20
C LEU A 206 -12.02 6.95 -15.36
N GLY A 207 -11.04 6.86 -16.26
CA GLY A 207 -11.04 5.86 -17.33
C GLY A 207 -10.99 4.43 -16.79
N ALA A 208 -10.17 4.15 -15.78
CA ALA A 208 -10.13 2.84 -15.13
C ALA A 208 -11.46 2.51 -14.41
N ALA A 209 -12.08 3.48 -13.73
CA ALA A 209 -13.40 3.30 -13.12
C ALA A 209 -14.48 3.02 -14.17
N LEU A 210 -14.44 3.72 -15.31
CA LEU A 210 -15.31 3.47 -16.45
C LEU A 210 -15.09 2.07 -17.03
N LEU A 211 -13.84 1.68 -17.27
CA LEU A 211 -13.49 0.35 -17.78
C LEU A 211 -13.91 -0.77 -16.82
N CYS A 212 -13.75 -0.56 -15.51
CA CYS A 212 -14.20 -1.49 -14.48
C CYS A 212 -15.72 -1.68 -14.54
N ALA A 213 -16.48 -0.57 -14.55
CA ALA A 213 -17.93 -0.60 -14.60
C ALA A 213 -18.46 -1.20 -15.91
N ILE A 214 -17.94 -0.76 -17.06
CA ILE A 214 -18.42 -1.24 -18.37
C ILE A 214 -18.06 -2.70 -18.58
N HIS A 215 -16.85 -3.14 -18.21
CA HIS A 215 -16.47 -4.54 -18.37
C HIS A 215 -17.34 -5.45 -17.49
N GLY A 216 -17.50 -5.12 -16.20
CA GLY A 216 -18.36 -5.89 -15.30
C GLY A 216 -19.81 -5.94 -15.79
N ALA A 217 -20.38 -4.81 -16.19
CA ALA A 217 -21.75 -4.77 -16.72
C ALA A 217 -21.90 -5.56 -18.02
N THR A 218 -20.95 -5.44 -18.97
CA THR A 218 -21.00 -6.18 -20.23
C THR A 218 -20.93 -7.69 -20.00
N VAL A 219 -20.03 -8.16 -19.12
CA VAL A 219 -19.94 -9.60 -18.78
C VAL A 219 -21.27 -10.10 -18.23
N GLU A 220 -21.83 -9.42 -17.21
CA GLU A 220 -23.09 -9.84 -16.57
C GLU A 220 -24.30 -9.80 -17.52
N ASN A 221 -24.28 -8.94 -18.55
CA ASN A 221 -25.38 -8.84 -19.53
C ASN A 221 -25.17 -9.67 -20.80
N THR A 222 -24.07 -10.43 -20.87
CA THR A 222 -23.80 -11.33 -22.00
C THR A 222 -23.49 -12.76 -21.55
N LEU A 223 -23.86 -13.11 -20.31
CA LEU A 223 -23.75 -14.47 -19.78
C LEU A 223 -24.50 -15.47 -20.66
N PHE A 224 -23.96 -16.69 -20.75
CA PHE A 224 -24.73 -17.82 -21.24
C PHE A 224 -25.73 -18.29 -20.16
N GLU A 225 -26.81 -18.93 -20.60
CA GLU A 225 -27.77 -19.56 -19.70
C GLU A 225 -27.27 -20.96 -19.31
N ASP A 226 -26.40 -21.03 -18.31
CA ASP A 226 -25.74 -22.27 -17.85
C ASP A 226 -26.46 -22.95 -16.67
N GLY A 227 -27.67 -22.51 -16.32
CA GLY A 227 -28.51 -23.14 -15.29
C GLY A 227 -29.92 -22.52 -15.18
N ASP A 228 -30.85 -23.23 -14.55
CA ASP A 228 -32.29 -22.88 -14.52
C ASP A 228 -32.67 -21.77 -13.52
N GLY A 229 -31.70 -21.27 -12.75
CA GLY A 229 -31.94 -20.30 -11.69
C GLY A 229 -32.05 -18.87 -12.21
N ALA A 230 -33.08 -18.13 -11.79
CA ALA A 230 -33.18 -16.70 -12.08
C ALA A 230 -32.02 -15.86 -11.48
N ASN A 231 -31.32 -16.40 -10.48
CA ASN A 231 -30.05 -15.86 -9.99
C ASN A 231 -28.90 -16.68 -10.60
N THR A 232 -28.11 -16.03 -11.44
CA THR A 232 -27.14 -16.67 -12.35
C THR A 232 -25.82 -17.03 -11.69
N PHE A 233 -25.50 -16.55 -10.48
CA PHE A 233 -24.19 -16.78 -9.86
C PHE A 233 -23.85 -18.25 -9.61
N ARG A 234 -24.86 -19.12 -9.45
CA ARG A 234 -24.65 -20.56 -9.24
C ARG A 234 -24.36 -21.33 -10.53
N ALA A 235 -24.56 -20.71 -11.69
CA ALA A 235 -24.34 -21.30 -12.99
C ALA A 235 -22.87 -21.21 -13.46
N PHE A 236 -21.95 -20.78 -12.58
CA PHE A 236 -20.52 -20.72 -12.86
C PHE A 236 -19.75 -21.77 -12.04
N ASN A 237 -18.81 -22.46 -12.68
CA ASN A 237 -17.88 -23.36 -12.03
C ASN A 237 -16.43 -22.90 -12.25
N PRO A 238 -15.63 -22.68 -11.17
CA PRO A 238 -14.23 -22.26 -11.30
C PRO A 238 -13.31 -23.16 -12.15
N THR A 239 -13.70 -24.42 -12.39
CA THR A 239 -12.92 -25.37 -13.20
C THR A 239 -13.52 -25.63 -14.59
N GLN A 240 -14.54 -24.88 -15.02
CA GLN A 240 -15.11 -25.04 -16.37
C GLN A 240 -14.12 -24.58 -17.45
N ALA A 241 -14.21 -25.17 -18.64
CA ALA A 241 -13.33 -24.83 -19.76
C ALA A 241 -13.92 -23.71 -20.63
N GLU A 242 -15.25 -23.63 -20.68
CA GLU A 242 -16.03 -22.71 -21.48
C GLU A 242 -16.02 -21.28 -20.89
N GLU A 243 -15.96 -20.29 -21.77
CA GLU A 243 -16.19 -18.89 -21.36
C GLU A 243 -17.62 -18.73 -20.84
N THR A 244 -17.79 -18.03 -19.71
CA THR A 244 -19.11 -17.87 -19.07
C THR A 244 -20.02 -16.84 -19.74
N TYR A 245 -19.48 -16.08 -20.70
CA TYR A 245 -20.19 -15.01 -21.40
C TYR A 245 -19.80 -15.00 -22.88
N SER A 246 -20.70 -14.52 -23.74
CA SER A 246 -20.48 -14.49 -25.19
C SER A 246 -19.68 -13.25 -25.60
N MET A 247 -18.39 -13.44 -25.90
CA MET A 247 -17.56 -12.35 -26.41
C MET A 247 -18.05 -11.83 -27.77
N VAL A 248 -18.65 -12.70 -28.60
CA VAL A 248 -19.24 -12.33 -29.90
C VAL A 248 -20.43 -11.38 -29.73
N THR A 249 -21.34 -11.69 -28.80
CA THR A 249 -22.49 -10.82 -28.51
C THR A 249 -22.03 -9.51 -27.89
N ALA A 250 -21.08 -9.56 -26.95
CA ALA A 250 -20.49 -8.37 -26.34
C ALA A 250 -19.80 -7.46 -27.37
N ASN A 251 -19.10 -8.02 -28.35
CA ASN A 251 -18.43 -7.25 -29.41
C ASN A 251 -19.42 -6.60 -30.40
N ARG A 252 -20.54 -7.29 -30.68
CA ARG A 252 -21.55 -6.80 -31.61
C ARG A 252 -22.38 -5.65 -31.03
N PHE A 253 -22.61 -5.67 -29.73
CA PHE A 253 -23.34 -4.64 -28.99
C PHE A 253 -22.56 -3.32 -28.93
#